data_AF-A0A165HJ04-F1
#
_entry.id   AF-A0A165HJ04-F1
#
_cell.length_a   1.000
_cell.length_b   1.000
_cell.length_c   1.000
_cell.angle_alpha   90.00
_cell.angle_beta   90.00
_cell.angle_gamma   90.00
#
_symmetry.space_group_name_H-M   'P 1'
#
loop_
_entity.id
_entity.type
_entity.pdbx_description
1 polymer ?
#
loop_
_entity_poly.entity_id
_entity_poly.type
_entity_poly.pdbx_seq_one_letter_code
_entity_poly.pdbx_strand_id
1 'polypeptide(L)' 'GHPDAIAVTASTGLAASLIGGRTLHSFAAIGLAKENERELARKVQSKEAAVELWKKTQVLIIDESELPLHMISFLSQW' A
#
# COMPACT_ATOMS: atom_id res chain seq x y z
N GLY A 1 -2.27 -17.73 13.32
CA GLY A 1 -1.96 -16.90 12.15
C GLY A 1 -1.32 -15.61 12.63
N HIS A 2 -0.29 -15.12 11.95
CA HIS A 2 0.34 -13.86 12.31
C HIS A 2 -0.57 -12.71 11.88
N PRO A 3 -1.05 -11.84 12.79
CA PRO A 3 -1.90 -10.71 12.43
C PRO A 3 -1.23 -9.76 11.43
N ASP A 4 0.10 -9.71 11.41
CA ASP A 4 0.89 -8.89 10.48
C ASP A 4 0.83 -9.37 9.02
N ALA A 5 0.24 -10.55 8.76
CA ALA A 5 0.05 -11.07 7.41
C ALA A 5 -1.12 -10.41 6.67
N ILE A 6 -2.01 -9.69 7.37
CA ILE A 6 -3.15 -9.01 6.77
C ILE A 6 -2.95 -7.51 6.88
N ALA A 7 -2.86 -6.83 5.74
CA ALA A 7 -2.84 -5.39 5.66
C ALA A 7 -4.24 -4.88 5.29
N VAL A 8 -4.86 -4.12 6.20
CA VAL A 8 -6.14 -3.45 5.95
C VAL A 8 -5.88 -2.01 5.53
N THR A 9 -6.41 -1.62 4.38
CA THR A 9 -6.17 -0.30 3.79
C THR A 9 -7.43 0.34 3.23
N ALA A 10 -7.39 1.66 3.08
CA ALA A 10 -8.40 2.44 2.36
C ALA A 10 -7.75 3.58 1.55
N SER A 11 -8.52 4.28 0.70
CA SER A 11 -7.97 5.36 -0.13
C SER A 11 -7.75 6.67 0.66
N THR A 12 -8.61 6.94 1.65
CA THR A 12 -8.53 8.13 2.50
C THR A 12 -8.13 7.84 3.95
N GLY A 13 -7.52 8.84 4.61
CA GLY A 13 -7.08 8.71 6.00
C GLY A 13 -8.23 8.49 6.99
N LEU A 14 -9.39 9.12 6.73
CA LEU A 14 -10.58 8.95 7.56
C LEU A 14 -11.15 7.54 7.43
N ALA A 15 -11.34 7.04 6.20
CA ALA A 15 -11.83 5.68 5.95
C ALA A 15 -10.90 4.63 6.55
N ALA A 16 -9.58 4.79 6.33
CA ALA A 16 -8.58 3.90 6.91
C ALA A 16 -8.66 3.85 8.44
N SER A 17 -8.85 5.01 9.09
CA SER A 17 -8.97 5.09 10.55
C SER A 17 -10.23 4.39 11.07
N LEU A 18 -11.35 4.49 10.34
CA LEU A 18 -12.61 3.84 10.70
C LEU A 18 -12.53 2.31 10.67
N ILE A 19 -11.74 1.75 9.76
CA ILE A 19 -11.55 0.28 9.63
C ILE A 19 -10.31 -0.23 10.39
N GLY A 20 -9.68 0.61 11.22
CA GLY A 20 -8.48 0.25 11.98
C GLY A 20 -7.26 -0.08 11.11
N GLY A 21 -7.22 0.46 9.90
CA GLY A 21 -6.15 0.27 8.92
C GLY A 21 -5.30 1.53 8.69
N ARG A 22 -4.68 1.60 7.52
CA ARG A 22 -3.92 2.77 7.06
C ARG A 22 -4.21 3.06 5.59
N THR A 23 -3.86 4.24 5.10
CA THR A 23 -4.08 4.51 3.68
C THR A 23 -3.22 3.60 2.80
N LEU A 24 -3.69 3.30 1.59
CA LEU A 24 -2.92 2.49 0.64
C LEU A 24 -1.56 3.13 0.33
N HIS A 25 -1.49 4.47 0.18
CA HIS A 25 -0.22 5.20 0.02
C HIS A 25 0.72 5.05 1.21
N SER A 26 0.19 5.08 2.42
CA SER A 26 0.97 4.91 3.65
C SER A 26 1.52 3.49 3.76
N PHE A 27 0.69 2.48 3.48
CA PHE A 27 1.12 1.09 3.41
C PHE A 27 2.19 0.87 2.34
N ALA A 28 1.96 1.41 1.14
CA ALA A 28 2.87 1.26 0.01
C ALA A 28 4.21 1.99 0.18
N ALA A 29 4.34 2.90 1.15
CA ALA A 29 5.54 3.70 1.41
C ALA A 29 5.99 4.57 0.21
N ILE A 30 5.03 5.00 -0.62
CA ILE A 30 5.25 5.80 -1.84
C ILE A 30 5.04 7.31 -1.64
N GLY A 31 4.58 7.73 -0.45
CA GLY A 31 4.31 9.14 -0.16
C GLY A 31 3.19 9.69 -1.06
N LEU A 32 3.43 10.84 -1.69
CA LEU A 32 2.46 11.51 -2.58
C LEU A 32 2.39 10.91 -3.99
N ALA A 33 3.16 9.86 -4.30
CA ALA A 33 3.14 9.16 -5.59
C ALA A 33 3.23 10.09 -6.82
N LYS A 34 4.19 11.04 -6.80
CA LYS A 34 4.37 12.03 -7.88
C LYS A 34 5.17 11.50 -9.07
N GLU A 35 5.85 10.39 -8.90
CA GLU A 35 6.65 9.72 -9.92
C GLU A 35 5.87 8.59 -10.61
N ASN A 36 6.42 8.03 -11.69
CA ASN A 36 5.83 6.86 -12.34
C ASN A 36 5.92 5.60 -11.48
N GLU A 37 5.08 4.61 -11.77
CA GLU A 37 4.93 3.37 -11.01
C GLU A 37 6.24 2.59 -10.85
N ARG A 38 7.12 2.59 -11.88
CA ARG A 38 8.40 1.88 -11.83
C ARG A 38 9.40 2.56 -10.90
N GLU A 39 9.46 3.88 -10.95
CA GLU A 39 10.29 4.68 -10.05
C GLU A 39 9.81 4.55 -8.60
N LEU A 40 8.50 4.57 -8.38
CA LEU A 40 7.92 4.33 -7.06
C LEU A 40 8.26 2.93 -6.55
N ALA A 41 8.11 1.88 -7.37
CA ALA A 41 8.48 0.52 -7.00
C ALA A 41 9.96 0.42 -6.61
N ARG A 42 10.86 1.02 -7.40
CA ARG A 42 12.31 1.09 -7.07
C ARG A 42 12.57 1.81 -5.75
N LYS A 43 11.87 2.92 -5.48
CA LYS A 43 11.98 3.65 -4.21
C LYS A 43 11.47 2.86 -3.02
N VAL A 44 10.48 1.98 -3.20
CA VAL A 44 10.02 1.09 -2.13
C VAL A 44 11.05 -0.01 -1.91
N GLN A 45 11.59 -0.59 -2.99
CA GLN A 45 12.61 -1.63 -2.92
C GLN A 45 13.91 -1.18 -2.22
N SER A 46 14.23 0.12 -2.24
CA SER A 46 15.38 0.66 -1.51
C SER A 46 15.12 0.87 -0.01
N LYS A 47 13.88 0.71 0.47
CA LYS A 47 13.51 0.87 1.88
C LYS A 47 13.28 -0.51 2.52
N GLU A 48 14.26 -0.98 3.29
CA GLU A 48 14.24 -2.31 3.90
C GLU A 48 12.94 -2.58 4.70
N ALA A 49 12.53 -1.65 5.56
CA ALA A 49 11.31 -1.79 6.35
C ALA A 49 10.03 -1.91 5.49
N ALA A 50 9.99 -1.21 4.35
CA ALA A 50 8.85 -1.31 3.43
C ALA A 50 8.86 -2.65 2.69
N VAL A 51 10.02 -3.09 2.22
CA VAL A 51 10.19 -4.41 1.58
C VAL A 51 9.79 -5.54 2.52
N GLU A 52 10.22 -5.49 3.78
CA GLU A 52 9.81 -6.49 4.78
C GLU A 52 8.30 -6.48 5.02
N LEU A 53 7.70 -5.29 5.11
CA LEU A 53 6.25 -5.16 5.26
C LEU A 53 5.49 -5.80 4.09
N TRP A 54 5.90 -5.51 2.85
CA TRP A 54 5.33 -6.11 1.65
C TRP A 54 5.50 -7.63 1.63
N LYS A 55 6.69 -8.14 1.98
CA LYS A 55 6.95 -9.59 2.03
C LYS A 55 6.18 -10.33 3.12
N LYS A 56 5.95 -9.67 4.27
CA LYS A 56 5.19 -10.25 5.40
C LYS A 56 3.68 -10.25 5.12
N THR A 57 3.20 -9.31 4.31
CA THR A 57 1.79 -9.20 3.95
C THR A 57 1.40 -10.32 2.97
N GLN A 58 0.48 -11.18 3.40
CA GLN A 58 -0.10 -12.24 2.58
C GLN A 58 -1.44 -11.83 1.96
N VAL A 59 -2.19 -10.96 2.65
CA VAL A 59 -3.49 -10.46 2.20
C VAL A 59 -3.51 -8.94 2.32
N LEU A 60 -3.73 -8.25 1.21
CA LEU A 60 -3.97 -6.81 1.16
C LEU A 60 -5.45 -6.57 0.94
N ILE A 61 -6.14 -6.05 1.95
CA ILE A 61 -7.54 -5.63 1.89
C ILE A 61 -7.55 -4.13 1.56
N ILE A 62 -8.32 -3.76 0.55
CA ILE A 62 -8.50 -2.37 0.15
C ILE A 62 -9.99 -2.08 0.18
N ASP A 63 -10.41 -1.26 1.15
CA ASP A 63 -11.76 -0.70 1.20
C ASP A 63 -11.81 0.57 0.33
N GLU A 64 -12.95 0.81 -0.30
CA GLU A 64 -13.25 1.74 -1.41
C GLU A 64 -13.16 1.12 -2.83
N SER A 65 -14.28 1.15 -3.55
CA SER A 65 -14.45 0.50 -4.87
C SER A 65 -13.73 1.21 -6.02
N GLU A 66 -13.38 2.50 -5.85
CA GLU A 66 -12.78 3.33 -6.90
C GLU A 66 -11.34 3.69 -6.52
N LEU A 67 -10.40 2.79 -6.81
CA LEU A 67 -8.98 3.09 -6.70
C LEU A 67 -8.52 3.96 -7.88
N PRO A 68 -7.82 5.08 -7.63
CA PRO A 68 -7.19 5.84 -8.69
C PRO A 68 -6.29 4.95 -9.56
N LEU A 69 -6.33 5.14 -10.89
CA LEU A 69 -5.61 4.29 -11.84
C LEU A 69 -4.12 4.17 -11.54
N HIS A 70 -3.48 5.25 -11.07
CA HIS A 70 -2.05 5.22 -10.72
C HIS A 70 -1.75 4.27 -9.56
N MET A 71 -2.68 4.07 -8.62
CA MET A 71 -2.52 3.09 -7.54
C MET A 71 -2.64 1.67 -8.08
N ILE A 72 -3.59 1.42 -8.98
CA ILE A 72 -3.76 0.11 -9.63
C ILE A 72 -2.48 -0.25 -10.42
N SER A 73 -1.96 0.71 -11.21
CA SER A 73 -0.71 0.53 -11.97
C SER A 73 0.49 0.31 -11.06
N PHE A 74 0.54 0.93 -9.88
CA PHE A 74 1.59 0.67 -8.91
C PHE A 74 1.47 -0.74 -8.29
N LEU A 75 0.26 -1.18 -7.95
CA LEU A 75 0.04 -2.51 -7.38
C LEU A 75 0.42 -3.64 -8.34
N SER A 76 0.35 -3.42 -9.66
CA SER A 76 0.79 -4.40 -10.66
C SER A 76 2.31 -4.60 -10.72
N GLN A 77 3.09 -3.84 -9.95
CA GLN A 77 4.54 -4.02 -9.85
C GLN A 77 4.97 -5.06 -8.79
N TRP A 78 4.01 -5.66 -8.08
CA TRP A 78 4.23 -6.60 -6.97
C TRP A 78 3.79 -8.02 -7.30
#